data_AF-A0A957R1S7-F1
#
_entry.id   AF-A0A957R1S7-F1
#
_cell.length_a   1.000
_cell.length_b   1.000
_cell.length_c   1.000
_cell.angle_alpha   90.00
_cell.angle_beta   90.00
_cell.angle_gamma   90.00
#
_symmetry.space_group_name_H-M   'P 1'
#
loop_
_entity.id
_entity.type
_entity.pdbx_description
1 polymer ?
#
loop_
_entity_poly.entity_id
_entity_poly.type
_entity_poly.pdbx_seq_one_letter_code
_entity_poly.pdbx_strand_id
1 'polypeptide(L)' 'MKQVTVTVPATTANLGPGFDCLGLALNLHNTVTFRPVEQGLKISVAGEGAEAIPTDESNLVYRAAQQLFQVV' A
#
# COMPACT_ATOMS: atom_id res chain seq x y z
N MET A 1 -3.75 -18.26 -5.67
CA MET A 1 -2.54 -17.71 -5.05
C MET A 1 -2.54 -18.02 -3.56
N LYS A 2 -1.37 -18.24 -2.96
CA LYS A 2 -1.25 -18.25 -1.49
C LYS A 2 -1.30 -16.80 -0.99
N GLN A 3 -1.59 -16.62 0.30
CA GLN A 3 -1.55 -15.32 0.95
C GLN A 3 -0.16 -14.69 0.83
N VAL A 4 -0.09 -13.39 0.57
CA VAL A 4 1.14 -12.58 0.52
C VAL A 4 1.00 -11.41 1.48
N THR A 5 2.03 -11.16 2.29
CA THR A 5 2.09 -10.01 3.19
C THR A 5 3.30 -9.17 2.84
N VAL A 6 3.09 -7.86 2.66
CA VAL A 6 4.11 -6.87 2.32
C VAL A 6 4.19 -5.85 3.45
N THR A 7 5.40 -5.58 3.93
CA THR A 7 5.67 -4.52 4.91
C THR A 7 6.43 -3.41 4.20
N VAL A 8 5.91 -2.18 4.24
CA VAL A 8 6.42 -1.02 3.51
C VAL A 8 6.79 0.08 4.49
N PRO A 9 8.03 0.61 4.46
CA PRO A 9 8.43 1.71 5.32
C PRO A 9 7.81 3.03 4.85
N ALA A 10 7.54 3.92 5.80
CA ALA A 10 7.33 5.32 5.54
C ALA A 10 8.62 5.95 4.99
N THR A 11 8.49 7.03 4.23
CA THR A 11 9.62 7.75 3.66
C THR A 11 9.52 9.24 3.95
N THR A 12 10.67 9.90 4.03
CA THR A 12 10.78 11.36 3.92
C THR A 12 11.59 11.73 2.67
N ALA A 13 11.42 12.95 2.17
CA ALA A 13 12.04 13.43 0.92
C ALA A 13 12.81 14.74 1.11
N ASN A 14 13.49 15.18 0.03
CA ASN A 14 14.23 16.43 -0.14
C ASN A 14 15.51 16.59 0.71
N LEU A 15 15.52 16.16 1.98
CA LEU A 15 16.71 16.12 2.85
C LEU A 15 17.65 17.34 2.73
N GLY A 16 17.07 18.56 2.73
CA GLY A 16 17.79 19.81 2.50
C GLY A 16 17.92 20.14 0.99
N PRO A 17 19.13 20.22 0.41
CA PRO A 17 19.33 20.57 -1.00
C PRO A 17 18.97 19.44 -1.98
N GLY A 18 18.58 18.26 -1.50
CA GLY A 18 18.25 17.08 -2.30
C GLY A 18 16.85 17.10 -2.91
N PHE A 19 16.40 18.27 -3.36
CA PHE A 19 15.07 18.46 -3.94
C PHE A 19 14.84 17.48 -5.10
N ASP A 20 13.72 16.78 -5.07
CA ASP A 20 13.27 15.80 -6.08
C ASP A 20 14.24 14.64 -6.38
N CYS A 21 15.26 14.40 -5.54
CA CYS A 21 16.21 13.30 -5.76
C CYS A 21 16.58 12.49 -4.51
N LEU A 22 16.47 13.09 -3.32
CA LEU A 22 16.78 12.37 -2.07
C LEU A 22 15.51 11.93 -1.34
N GLY A 23 15.53 10.68 -0.91
CA GLY A 23 14.54 10.10 -0.01
C GLY A 23 15.19 9.18 1.02
N LEU A 24 14.56 9.06 2.19
CA LEU A 24 15.01 8.19 3.27
C LEU A 24 13.84 7.35 3.79
N ALA A 25 14.05 6.03 3.83
CA ALA A 25 13.13 5.12 4.50
C ALA A 25 13.28 5.23 6.03
N LEU A 26 12.15 5.28 6.72
CA LEU A 26 12.08 5.41 8.17
C LEU A 26 11.63 4.09 8.80
N ASN A 27 12.00 3.88 10.06
CA ASN A 27 11.57 2.71 10.84
C ASN A 27 10.12 2.85 11.35
N LEU A 28 9.19 3.18 10.45
CA LEU A 28 7.74 3.28 10.66
C LEU A 28 7.09 2.60 9.45
N HIS A 29 6.14 1.69 9.66
CA HIS A 29 5.73 0.76 8.60
C HIS A 29 4.23 0.61 8.49
N ASN A 30 3.76 0.40 7.26
CA ASN A 30 2.45 -0.19 6.96
C ASN A 30 2.63 -1.66 6.56
N THR A 31 1.64 -2.49 6.89
CA THR A 31 1.59 -3.90 6.46
C THR A 31 0.33 -4.14 5.66
N VAL A 32 0.47 -4.74 4.47
CA VAL A 32 -0.62 -5.06 3.57
C VAL A 32 -0.63 -6.55 3.31
N THR A 33 -1.79 -7.19 3.50
CA THR A 33 -1.95 -8.63 3.24
C THR A 33 -2.97 -8.85 2.13
N PHE A 34 -2.56 -9.57 1.08
CA PHE A 34 -3.42 -10.00 -0.01
C PHE A 34 -3.64 -11.50 0.05
N ARG A 35 -4.88 -11.92 -0.17
CA ARG A 35 -5.23 -13.33 -0.33
C ARG A 35 -6.42 -13.46 -1.27
N PRO A 36 -6.54 -14.56 -2.02
CA PRO A 36 -7.78 -14.85 -2.72
C PRO A 36 -8.96 -14.93 -1.74
N VAL A 37 -10.10 -14.46 -2.20
CA VAL A 37 -11.39 -14.59 -1.55
C VAL A 37 -12.34 -15.30 -2.51
N GLU A 38 -13.39 -15.92 -1.98
CA GLU A 38 -14.33 -16.71 -2.79
C GLU A 38 -15.03 -15.85 -3.85
N GLN A 39 -15.46 -14.63 -3.49
CA GLN A 39 -16.17 -13.71 -4.38
C GLN A 39 -15.92 -12.25 -4.01
N GLY A 40 -15.91 -11.40 -5.03
CA GLY A 40 -15.85 -9.94 -4.92
C GLY A 40 -14.52 -9.39 -4.39
N LEU A 41 -14.57 -8.12 -3.97
CA LEU A 41 -13.48 -7.40 -3.34
C LEU A 41 -13.81 -7.18 -1.86
N LYS A 42 -12.86 -7.52 -0.98
CA LYS A 42 -12.96 -7.25 0.47
C LYS A 42 -11.71 -6.53 0.92
N ILE A 43 -11.85 -5.27 1.32
CA ILE A 43 -10.77 -4.44 1.86
C ILE A 43 -11.13 -4.06 3.29
N SER A 44 -10.18 -4.25 4.20
CA SER A 44 -10.28 -3.84 5.61
C SER A 44 -9.05 -3.05 5.97
N VAL A 45 -9.24 -1.91 6.63
CA VAL A 45 -8.16 -1.01 7.04
C VAL A 45 -8.25 -0.81 8.54
N ALA A 46 -7.09 -0.80 9.21
CA ALA A 46 -6.97 -0.56 10.64
C ALA A 46 -5.75 0.33 10.91
N GLY A 47 -5.76 1.04 12.04
CA GLY A 47 -4.70 1.97 12.42
C GLY A 47 -4.93 3.38 11.90
N GLU A 48 -3.84 4.10 11.64
CA GLU A 48 -3.85 5.51 11.28
C GLU A 48 -4.63 5.79 9.99
N GLY A 49 -5.61 6.71 10.06
CA GLY A 49 -6.40 7.14 8.91
C GLY A 49 -7.41 6.12 8.37
N ALA A 50 -7.68 5.02 9.09
CA ALA A 50 -8.57 3.94 8.63
C ALA A 50 -9.96 4.43 8.17
N GLU A 51 -10.51 5.45 8.83
CA GLU A 51 -11.82 6.03 8.51
C GLU A 51 -11.84 6.82 7.18
N ALA A 52 -10.67 7.27 6.72
CA ALA A 52 -10.53 8.07 5.51
C ALA A 52 -10.03 7.28 4.29
N ILE A 53 -9.60 6.03 4.49
CA ILE A 53 -9.07 5.19 3.41
C ILE A 53 -10.23 4.42 2.76
N PRO A 54 -10.48 4.59 1.45
CA PRO A 54 -11.55 3.87 0.76
C PRO A 54 -11.36 2.36 0.85
N THR A 55 -12.46 1.62 1.03
CA THR A 55 -12.48 0.15 1.08
C THR A 55 -13.16 -0.48 -0.14
N ASP A 56 -13.22 0.28 -1.23
CA ASP A 56 -13.75 -0.11 -2.54
C ASP A 56 -12.62 -0.12 -3.60
N GLU A 57 -12.98 -0.22 -4.88
CA GLU A 57 -12.06 -0.27 -6.00
C GLU A 57 -11.22 1.02 -6.17
N SER A 58 -11.59 2.13 -5.52
CA SER A 58 -10.81 3.37 -5.53
C SER A 58 -9.58 3.33 -4.63
N ASN A 59 -9.47 2.32 -3.74
CA ASN A 59 -8.34 2.13 -2.85
C ASN A 59 -7.00 2.07 -3.61
N LEU A 60 -6.04 2.92 -3.24
CA LEU A 60 -4.76 3.06 -3.95
C LEU A 60 -3.92 1.79 -3.92
N VAL A 61 -3.92 1.06 -2.81
CA VAL A 61 -3.18 -0.20 -2.65
C VAL A 61 -3.78 -1.29 -3.55
N TYR A 62 -5.11 -1.35 -3.63
CA TYR A 62 -5.80 -2.26 -4.56
C TYR A 62 -5.49 -1.92 -6.02
N ARG A 63 -5.59 -0.64 -6.41
CA ARG A 63 -5.30 -0.19 -7.77
C ARG A 63 -3.86 -0.49 -8.18
N ALA A 64 -2.88 -0.28 -7.29
CA ALA A 64 -1.49 -0.63 -7.53
C ALA A 64 -1.30 -2.15 -7.72
N ALA A 65 -1.97 -2.97 -6.89
CA ALA A 65 -1.95 -4.42 -7.04
C ALA A 65 -2.61 -4.88 -8.36
N GLN A 66 -3.73 -4.28 -8.76
CA GLN A 66 -4.36 -4.56 -10.06
C GLN A 66 -3.43 -4.26 -11.23
N GLN A 67 -2.70 -3.14 -11.20
CA GLN A 67 -1.73 -2.82 -12.25
C GLN A 67 -0.67 -3.90 -12.40
N LEU A 68 -0.18 -4.46 -11.29
CA LEU A 68 0.73 -5.59 -11.34
C LEU A 68 0.07 -6.79 -12.04
N PHE A 69 -1.14 -7.19 -11.63
CA PHE A 69 -1.81 -8.36 -12.19
C PHE A 69 -2.35 -8.18 -13.62
N GLN A 70 -2.47 -6.96 -14.13
CA GLN A 70 -2.82 -6.70 -15.53
C GLN A 70 -1.64 -6.89 -16.49
N VAL A 71 -0.41 -6.85 -15.98
CA VAL A 71 0.82 -6.96 -16.78
C VAL A 71 1.32 -8.41 -16.87
N VAL A 72 0.80 -9.32 -16.04
CA VAL A 72 1.16 -10.74 -16.02
C VAL A 72 0.14 -11.61 -16.74
#